data_AF-A0A2E1AEJ5-F1
#
_entry.id   AF-A0A2E1AEJ5-F1
#
_cell.length_a   1.000
_cell.length_b   1.000
_cell.length_c   1.000
_cell.angle_alpha   90.00
_cell.angle_beta   90.00
_cell.angle_gamma   90.00
#
_symmetry.space_group_name_H-M   'P 1'
#
loop_
_entity.id
_entity.type
_entity.pdbx_description
1 polymer ?
#
loop_
_entity_poly.entity_id
_entity_poly.type
_entity_poly.pdbx_seq_one_letter_code
_entity_poly.pdbx_strand_id
1 'polypeptide(L)'
;MTLNYASFRADIGDENEAFSNSDIDTLETAAIEAYGADVAYEGARLIAVTRLMMNAAKFADYTQNDSSEKKSQKFSNLSKMRTIYKDELSEAQERVAGSSVRAGRSTRKPSRLKEYPDA
;
A
#
# COMPACT_ATOMS: atom_id res chain seq x y z
N MET A 1 -3.05 -13.29 4.05
CA MET A 1 -4.18 -12.55 4.68
C MET A 1 -5.11 -12.23 3.53
N THR A 2 -6.42 -12.50 3.63
CA THR A 2 -7.34 -12.20 2.52
C THR A 2 -7.82 -10.76 2.65
N LEU A 3 -7.76 -9.99 1.56
CA LEU A 3 -8.12 -8.58 1.55
C LEU A 3 -9.62 -8.36 1.85
N ASN A 4 -9.94 -7.43 2.74
CA ASN A 4 -11.33 -7.07 3.04
C ASN A 4 -11.85 -6.10 1.98
N TYR A 5 -12.74 -6.58 1.11
CA TYR A 5 -13.28 -5.79 0.00
C TYR A 5 -14.04 -4.54 0.46
N ALA A 6 -14.77 -4.59 1.57
CA ALA A 6 -15.53 -3.44 2.06
C ALA A 6 -14.61 -2.31 2.52
N SER A 7 -13.56 -2.66 3.28
CA SER A 7 -12.54 -1.70 3.71
C SER A 7 -11.77 -1.14 2.53
N PHE A 8 -11.40 -1.99 1.57
CA PHE A 8 -10.68 -1.57 0.38
C PHE A 8 -11.48 -0.54 -0.44
N ARG A 9 -12.75 -0.83 -0.69
CA ARG A 9 -13.65 0.08 -1.42
C ARG A 9 -13.81 1.41 -0.71
N ALA A 10 -14.04 1.38 0.60
CA ALA A 10 -14.17 2.59 1.40
C ALA A 10 -12.90 3.46 1.34
N ASP A 11 -11.73 2.83 1.45
CA ASP A 11 -10.45 3.53 1.38
C ASP A 11 -10.27 4.25 0.04
N ILE A 12 -10.47 3.55 -1.08
CA ILE A 12 -10.25 4.12 -2.42
C ILE A 12 -11.43 4.97 -2.94
N GLY A 13 -12.49 5.13 -2.14
CA GLY A 13 -13.70 5.86 -2.52
C GLY A 13 -14.53 5.17 -3.62
N ASP A 14 -14.46 3.84 -3.70
CA ASP A 14 -15.22 3.04 -4.66
C ASP A 14 -16.65 2.73 -4.18
N GLU A 15 -17.42 3.80 -3.94
CA GLU A 15 -18.80 3.72 -3.44
C GLU A 15 -19.80 3.19 -4.48
N ASN A 16 -19.44 3.19 -5.76
CA ASN A 16 -20.30 2.74 -6.87
C ASN A 16 -19.91 1.37 -7.44
N GLU A 17 -19.05 0.63 -6.75
CA GLU A 17 -18.55 -0.67 -7.19
C GLU A 17 -17.91 -0.64 -8.59
N ALA A 18 -17.16 0.42 -8.90
CA ALA A 18 -16.41 0.57 -10.14
C ALA A 18 -15.36 -0.55 -10.33
N PHE A 19 -14.91 -1.18 -9.24
CA PHE A 19 -14.16 -2.43 -9.28
C PHE A 19 -15.07 -3.61 -8.92
N SER A 20 -15.06 -4.69 -9.70
CA SER A 20 -15.65 -5.95 -9.23
C SER A 20 -14.78 -6.59 -8.13
N ASN A 21 -15.33 -7.54 -7.36
CA ASN A 21 -14.51 -8.25 -6.37
C ASN A 21 -13.33 -8.98 -7.04
N SER A 22 -13.53 -9.53 -8.24
CA SER A 22 -12.45 -10.13 -9.04
C SER A 22 -11.38 -9.12 -9.49
N ASP A 23 -11.76 -7.86 -9.73
CA ASP A 23 -10.78 -6.81 -10.02
C ASP A 23 -9.94 -6.52 -8.78
N ILE A 24 -10.56 -6.52 -7.60
CA ILE A 24 -9.87 -6.32 -6.33
C ILE A 24 -8.90 -7.48 -6.06
N ASP A 25 -9.30 -8.73 -6.31
CA ASP A 25 -8.41 -9.90 -6.21
C ASP A 25 -7.22 -9.80 -7.17
N THR A 26 -7.47 -9.32 -8.39
CA THR A 26 -6.42 -9.07 -9.38
C THR A 26 -5.46 -7.99 -8.92
N LEU A 27 -5.95 -6.95 -8.26
CA LEU A 27 -5.14 -5.87 -7.69
C LEU A 27 -4.30 -6.37 -6.52
N GLU A 28 -4.86 -7.20 -5.64
CA GLU A 28 -4.13 -7.86 -4.56
C GLU A 28 -3.01 -8.74 -5.12
N THR A 29 -3.32 -9.59 -6.10
CA THR A 29 -2.34 -10.47 -6.75
C THR A 29 -1.18 -9.66 -7.36
N ALA A 30 -1.49 -8.60 -8.11
CA ALA A 30 -0.47 -7.73 -8.69
C ALA A 30 0.36 -7.00 -7.62
N ALA A 31 -0.24 -6.63 -6.49
CA ALA A 31 0.48 -6.00 -5.38
C ALA A 31 1.42 -6.98 -4.67
N ILE A 32 1.00 -8.23 -4.48
CA ILE A 32 1.84 -9.30 -3.94
C ILE A 32 3.07 -9.50 -4.84
N GLU A 33 2.87 -9.57 -6.16
CA GLU A 33 3.96 -9.76 -7.13
C GLU A 33 4.94 -8.58 -7.14
N ALA A 34 4.44 -7.34 -7.04
CA ALA A 34 5.27 -6.14 -7.15
C ALA A 34 5.98 -5.76 -5.83
N TYR A 35 5.33 -5.96 -4.68
CA TYR A 35 5.76 -5.41 -3.39
C TYR A 35 5.91 -6.44 -2.28
N GLY A 36 5.35 -7.64 -2.46
CA GLY A 36 5.34 -8.71 -1.46
C GLY A 36 4.01 -8.83 -0.71
N ALA A 37 3.76 -10.02 -0.15
CA ALA A 37 2.51 -10.36 0.51
C ALA A 37 2.23 -9.55 1.79
N ASP A 38 3.28 -9.12 2.49
CA ASP A 38 3.15 -8.41 3.78
C ASP A 38 2.62 -6.98 3.64
N VAL A 39 2.68 -6.41 2.43
CA VAL A 39 2.25 -5.03 2.11
C VAL A 39 1.27 -5.00 0.92
N ALA A 40 0.64 -6.14 0.63
CA ALA A 40 -0.23 -6.30 -0.52
C ALA A 40 -1.45 -5.38 -0.47
N TYR A 41 -1.97 -5.09 0.73
CA TYR A 41 -3.11 -4.19 0.90
C TYR A 41 -2.78 -2.76 0.48
N GLU A 42 -1.68 -2.22 1.00
CA GLU A 42 -1.18 -0.88 0.67
C GLU A 42 -0.81 -0.79 -0.82
N GLY A 43 -0.14 -1.82 -1.34
CA GLY A 43 0.20 -1.91 -2.76
C GLY A 43 -1.02 -1.93 -3.67
N ALA A 44 -2.07 -2.69 -3.32
CA ALA A 44 -3.29 -2.79 -4.11
C ALA A 44 -4.03 -1.44 -4.20
N ARG A 45 -4.08 -0.67 -3.10
CA ARG A 45 -4.67 0.68 -3.08
C ARG A 45 -3.92 1.62 -4.01
N LEU A 46 -2.57 1.60 -3.99
CA LEU A 46 -1.75 2.39 -4.89
C LEU A 46 -1.99 2.04 -6.37
N ILE A 47 -2.07 0.76 -6.70
CA ILE A 47 -2.32 0.29 -8.07
C ILE A 47 -3.73 0.70 -8.53
N ALA A 48 -4.74 0.57 -7.67
CA ALA A 48 -6.12 0.96 -7.96
C ALA A 48 -6.22 2.44 -8.34
N VAL A 49 -5.66 3.34 -7.52
CA VAL A 49 -5.65 4.78 -7.80
C VAL A 49 -4.89 5.10 -9.08
N THR A 50 -3.77 4.41 -9.33
CA THR A 50 -3.00 4.58 -10.57
C THR A 50 -3.83 4.19 -11.80
N ARG A 51 -4.58 3.10 -11.74
CA ARG A 51 -5.51 2.69 -12.81
C ARG A 51 -6.64 3.70 -13.02
N LEU A 52 -7.22 4.23 -11.94
CA LEU A 52 -8.23 5.30 -12.01
C LEU A 52 -7.67 6.56 -12.70
N MET A 53 -6.44 6.95 -12.36
CA MET A 53 -5.77 8.08 -13.00
C MET A 53 -5.52 7.83 -14.49
N MET A 54 -5.05 6.64 -14.88
CA MET A 54 -4.84 6.28 -16.28
C MET A 54 -6.15 6.29 -17.07
N ASN A 55 -7.23 5.77 -16.48
CA ASN A 55 -8.56 5.82 -17.09
C ASN A 55 -9.05 7.26 -17.22
N ALA A 56 -8.92 8.08 -16.17
CA ALA A 56 -9.29 9.50 -16.20
C ALA A 56 -8.50 10.27 -17.27
N ALA A 57 -7.21 9.97 -17.45
CA ALA A 57 -6.37 10.58 -18.49
C ALA A 57 -6.83 10.21 -19.91
N LYS A 58 -7.26 8.96 -20.14
CA LYS A 58 -7.81 8.53 -21.44
C LYS A 58 -9.10 9.26 -21.82
N PHE A 59 -9.94 9.63 -20.85
CA PHE A 59 -11.19 10.38 -21.09
C PHE A 59 -11.01 11.91 -21.12
N ALA A 60 -9.78 12.40 -20.97
CA ALA A 60 -9.49 13.84 -21.03
C ALA A 60 -9.64 14.44 -22.44
N ASP A 61 -9.67 13.61 -23.49
CA ASP A 61 -9.59 14.06 -24.90
C ASP A 61 -10.93 14.53 -25.52
N TYR A 62 -12.05 14.38 -24.83
CA TYR A 62 -13.36 14.81 -25.37
C TYR A 62 -13.84 16.13 -24.74
N THR A 63 -13.68 17.18 -25.55
CA THR A 63 -14.53 18.39 -25.74
C THR A 63 -15.37 18.89 -24.55
N GLN A 64 -15.07 20.13 -24.09
CA GLN A 64 -15.95 21.17 -23.50
C GLN A 64 -15.27 21.90 -22.31
N ASN A 65 -15.17 23.23 -22.40
CA ASN A 65 -14.43 24.12 -21.49
C ASN A 65 -14.82 23.97 -20.01
N ASP A 66 -16.10 23.81 -19.66
CA ASP A 66 -16.54 23.62 -18.25
C ASP A 66 -16.17 22.25 -17.68
N SER A 67 -15.96 21.25 -18.54
CA SER A 67 -15.53 19.92 -18.10
C SER A 67 -14.04 19.89 -17.76
N SER A 68 -13.25 20.82 -18.30
CA SER A 68 -11.80 20.85 -18.13
C SER A 68 -11.38 21.16 -16.69
N GLU A 69 -12.05 22.12 -16.04
CA GLU A 69 -11.76 22.53 -14.67
C GLU A 69 -12.13 21.41 -13.66
N LYS A 70 -13.31 20.81 -13.81
CA LYS A 70 -13.73 19.67 -12.96
C LYS A 70 -12.86 18.43 -13.17
N LYS A 71 -12.41 18.17 -14.40
CA LYS A 71 -11.46 17.07 -14.70
C LYS A 71 -10.10 17.33 -14.06
N SER A 72 -9.60 18.56 -14.14
CA SER A 72 -8.36 18.99 -13.48
C SER A 72 -8.43 18.79 -11.96
N GLN A 73 -9.56 19.15 -11.34
CA GLN A 73 -9.79 18.92 -9.91
C GLN A 73 -9.78 17.42 -9.56
N LYS A 74 -10.46 16.57 -10.33
CA LYS A 74 -10.46 15.11 -10.11
C LYS A 74 -9.07 14.51 -10.24
N PHE A 75 -8.32 14.90 -11.28
CA PHE A 75 -6.95 14.44 -11.47
C PHE A 75 -6.00 14.91 -10.36
N SER A 76 -6.15 16.15 -9.90
CA SER A 76 -5.39 16.70 -8.75
C SER A 76 -5.70 15.93 -7.46
N ASN A 77 -6.96 15.64 -7.19
CA ASN A 77 -7.37 14.85 -6.02
C ASN A 77 -6.81 13.43 -6.09
N LEU A 78 -6.90 12.74 -7.23
CA LEU A 78 -6.33 11.41 -7.41
C LEU A 78 -4.79 11.42 -7.28
N SER A 79 -4.13 12.48 -7.75
CA SER A 79 -2.68 12.64 -7.60
C SER A 79 -2.27 12.76 -6.13
N LYS A 80 -3.03 13.54 -5.33
CA LYS A 80 -2.82 13.64 -3.88
C LYS A 80 -3.04 12.30 -3.18
N MET A 81 -4.12 11.60 -3.53
CA MET A 81 -4.44 10.28 -2.97
C MET A 81 -3.35 9.25 -3.29
N ARG A 82 -2.81 9.29 -4.52
CA ARG A 82 -1.67 8.47 -4.93
C ARG A 82 -0.43 8.74 -4.10
N THR A 83 -0.14 10.01 -3.79
CA THR A 83 1.01 10.37 -2.92
C THR A 83 0.83 9.78 -1.53
N ILE A 84 -0.35 9.96 -0.92
CA ILE A 84 -0.65 9.42 0.42
C ILE A 84 -0.45 7.90 0.44
N TYR A 85 -1.00 7.16 -0.51
CA TYR A 85 -0.84 5.70 -0.54
C TYR A 85 0.58 5.23 -0.87
N LYS A 86 1.35 6.02 -1.62
CA LYS A 86 2.76 5.74 -1.83
C LYS A 86 3.55 5.87 -0.53
N ASP A 87 3.24 6.90 0.27
CA ASP A 87 3.88 7.12 1.57
C ASP A 87 3.48 6.01 2.56
N GLU A 88 2.19 5.66 2.64
CA GLU A 88 1.71 4.54 3.45
C GLU A 88 2.34 3.19 3.07
N LEU A 89 2.53 2.93 1.77
CA LEU A 89 3.23 1.73 1.30
C LEU A 89 4.70 1.74 1.76
N SER A 90 5.38 2.88 1.66
CA SER A 90 6.77 3.01 2.10
C SER A 90 6.90 2.79 3.61
N GLU A 91 6.00 3.37 4.41
CA GLU A 91 5.94 3.13 5.85
C GLU A 91 5.64 1.67 6.20
N ALA A 92 4.77 1.00 5.44
CA ALA A 92 4.47 -0.41 5.63
C ALA A 92 5.70 -1.29 5.34
N GLN A 93 6.43 -1.00 4.26
CA GLN A 93 7.68 -1.67 3.93
C GLN A 93 8.74 -1.47 5.02
N GLU A 94 8.88 -0.25 5.56
CA GLU A 94 9.79 0.04 6.66
C GLU A 94 9.40 -0.70 7.95
N ARG A 95 8.11 -0.79 8.26
CA ARG A 95 7.61 -1.56 9.42
C ARG A 95 7.97 -3.04 9.30
N VAL A 96 7.76 -3.65 8.12
CA VAL A 96 8.11 -5.05 7.86
C VAL A 96 9.63 -5.25 7.98
N ALA A 97 10.42 -4.36 7.37
CA ALA A 97 11.88 -4.42 7.44
C ALA A 97 12.41 -4.26 8.86
N GLY A 98 11.90 -3.28 9.63
CA GLY A 98 12.31 -2.97 11.00
C GLY A 98 11.92 -4.04 12.02
N SER A 99 10.86 -4.81 11.76
CA SER A 99 10.46 -5.95 12.59
C SER A 99 11.50 -7.08 12.55
N SER A 100 12.14 -7.31 11.39
CA SER A 100 13.19 -8.34 11.23
C SER A 100 14.47 -8.04 12.02
N VAL A 101 14.85 -6.75 12.16
CA VAL A 101 16.12 -6.35 12.80
C VAL A 101 16.05 -6.48 14.34
N ARG A 102 14.85 -6.38 14.94
CA ARG A 102 14.68 -6.51 16.40
C ARG A 102 14.69 -7.96 16.90
N ALA A 103 14.38 -8.94 16.04
CA ALA A 103 14.38 -10.36 16.41
C ALA A 103 15.80 -10.96 16.54
N GLY A 104 16.83 -10.35 15.95
CA GLY A 104 18.19 -10.90 15.90
C GLY A 104 19.11 -10.59 17.10
N ARG A 105 18.69 -9.77 18.07
CA ARG A 105 19.59 -9.24 19.13
C ARG A 105 19.39 -9.85 20.52
N SER A 106 18.95 -11.11 20.58
CA SER A 106 18.84 -11.91 21.81
C SER A 106 19.92 -13.01 21.88
N THR A 107 21.17 -12.71 21.52
CA THR A 107 22.29 -13.57 21.91
C THR A 107 22.69 -13.21 23.34
N ARG A 108 22.20 -14.00 24.29
CA ARG A 108 22.65 -14.02 25.69
C ARG A 108 24.18 -13.97 25.73
N LYS A 109 24.76 -12.96 26.38
CA LYS A 109 26.17 -12.99 26.76
C LYS A 109 26.39 -14.18 27.71
N PRO A 110 27.43 -15.01 27.51
CA PRO A 110 27.77 -16.03 28.49
C PRO A 110 28.27 -15.34 29.78
N SER A 111 27.62 -15.62 30.90
CA SER A 111 28.10 -15.23 32.22
C SER A 111 29.39 -16.00 32.50
N ARG A 112 30.52 -15.29 32.61
CA ARG A 112 31.79 -15.88 33.06
C ARG A 112 31.57 -16.46 34.47
N LEU A 113 31.71 -17.77 34.62
CA LEU A 113 31.86 -18.40 35.93
C LEU A 113 33.10 -17.79 36.60
N LYS A 114 32.91 -17.14 37.74
CA LYS A 114 33.98 -16.80 38.67
C LYS A 114 34.29 -18.07 39.47
N GLU A 115 35.37 -18.75 39.13
CA GLU A 115 35.98 -19.72 40.03
C GLU A 115 36.53 -18.96 41.25
N TYR A 116 36.15 -19.40 42.44
CA TYR A 116 36.71 -18.93 43.71
C TYR A 116 37.95 -19.78 44.05
N PRO A 117 38.92 -19.23 44.79
CA PRO A 117 40.23 -19.87 44.97
C PRO A 117 40.12 -21.11 45.88
N ASP A 118 40.83 -22.18 45.51
CA ASP A 118 41.01 -23.36 46.34
C ASP A 118 41.75 -22.98 47.64
N ALA A 119 41.22 -23.50 48.75
CA ALA A 119 41.74 -23.36 50.11
C ALA A 119 42.94 -24.27 50.39
#